data_AF-A0AAN6ZSQ7-F1
#
_entry.id   AF-A0AAN6ZSQ7-F1
#
_cell.length_a   1.000
_cell.length_b   1.000
_cell.length_c   1.000
_cell.angle_alpha   90.00
_cell.angle_beta   90.00
_cell.angle_gamma   90.00
#
_symmetry.space_group_name_H-M   'P 1'
#
loop_
_entity.id
_entity.type
_entity.pdbx_description
1 polymer ?
#
loop_
_entity_poly.entity_id
_entity_poly.type
_entity_poly.pdbx_seq_one_letter_code
_entity_poly.pdbx_strand_id
1 'polypeptide(L)'
;MTSETPLPSTLKINPTHPTPPPNLYIVGAQSTSKTTLVNNLNTYFTTTIASSNNNPGSPPTPFLNHGVEPPTIITEVARTVLKAHHFTAQDVRTPARSLALQQLILQAQATAEKN
;
A
#
# COMPACT_ATOMS: atom_id res chain seq x y z
N MET A 1 -2.65 -36.00 -41.97
CA MET A 1 -3.75 -35.04 -41.73
C MET A 1 -3.86 -34.84 -40.22
N THR A 2 -3.03 -33.97 -39.66
CA THR A 2 -3.01 -33.63 -38.23
C THR A 2 -3.88 -32.40 -38.04
N SER A 3 -5.05 -32.57 -37.43
CA SER A 3 -5.93 -31.48 -37.02
C SER A 3 -5.30 -30.79 -35.80
N GLU A 4 -4.72 -29.60 -36.00
CA GLU A 4 -4.37 -28.73 -34.88
C GLU A 4 -5.63 -28.10 -34.31
N THR A 5 -5.89 -28.39 -33.04
CA THR A 5 -6.92 -27.75 -32.23
C THR A 5 -6.51 -26.30 -31.96
N PRO A 6 -7.33 -25.27 -32.30
CA PRO A 6 -6.97 -23.89 -32.01
C PRO A 6 -7.01 -23.63 -30.50
N LEU A 7 -5.97 -22.98 -29.97
CA LEU A 7 -5.94 -22.44 -28.61
C LEU A 7 -7.11 -21.48 -28.37
N PRO A 8 -7.76 -21.51 -27.19
CA PRO A 8 -8.86 -20.60 -26.87
C PRO A 8 -8.37 -19.15 -26.79
N SER A 9 -8.90 -18.32 -27.67
CA SER A 9 -8.53 -16.93 -27.93
C SER A 9 -9.29 -15.92 -27.06
N THR A 10 -9.49 -16.22 -25.77
CA THR A 10 -10.26 -15.34 -24.87
C THR A 10 -9.66 -15.23 -23.47
N LEU A 11 -8.50 -14.57 -23.39
CA LEU A 11 -8.22 -13.62 -22.31
C LEU A 11 -7.95 -12.25 -22.97
N LYS A 12 -8.92 -11.76 -23.73
CA LYS A 12 -8.99 -10.33 -24.06
C LYS A 12 -9.40 -9.62 -22.79
N ILE A 13 -8.42 -9.12 -22.05
CA ILE A 13 -8.63 -8.19 -20.94
C ILE A 13 -9.36 -6.99 -21.53
N ASN A 14 -10.67 -6.90 -21.29
CA ASN A 14 -11.49 -5.78 -21.72
C ASN A 14 -11.00 -4.53 -20.97
N PRO A 15 -10.47 -3.50 -21.63
CA PRO A 15 -9.80 -2.38 -20.96
C PRO A 15 -10.76 -1.41 -20.24
N THR A 16 -12.05 -1.74 -20.10
CA THR A 16 -13.07 -0.84 -19.56
C THR A 16 -13.36 -1.01 -18.06
N HIS A 17 -12.61 -1.83 -17.33
CA HIS A 17 -12.70 -1.83 -15.86
C HIS A 17 -11.50 -1.06 -15.31
N PRO A 18 -11.67 0.10 -14.64
CA PRO A 18 -10.58 0.70 -13.89
C PRO A 18 -10.19 -0.31 -12.80
N THR A 19 -9.06 -0.98 -12.98
CA THR A 19 -8.47 -1.79 -11.92
C THR A 19 -8.06 -0.83 -10.81
N PRO A 20 -8.40 -1.12 -9.55
CA PRO A 20 -7.91 -0.29 -8.46
C PRO A 20 -6.38 -0.18 -8.55
N PRO A 21 -5.82 1.02 -8.30
CA PRO A 21 -4.38 1.21 -8.37
C PRO A 21 -3.67 0.25 -7.39
N PRO A 22 -2.49 -0.27 -7.76
CA PRO A 22 -1.79 -1.26 -6.95
C PRO A 22 -1.27 -0.67 -5.63
N ASN A 23 -1.25 -1.48 -4.58
CA ASN A 23 -0.64 -1.13 -3.29
C ASN A 23 0.90 -1.30 -3.33
N LEU A 24 1.63 -0.37 -2.71
CA LEU A 24 3.08 -0.44 -2.53
C LEU A 24 3.44 -0.82 -1.09
N TYR A 25 4.15 -1.94 -0.90
CA TYR A 25 4.63 -2.39 0.41
C TYR A 25 6.14 -2.17 0.55
N ILE A 26 6.53 -1.42 1.58
CA ILE A 26 7.95 -1.19 1.90
C ILE A 26 8.37 -2.18 2.99
N VAL A 27 9.16 -3.20 2.59
CA VAL A 27 9.64 -4.27 3.48
C VAL A 27 11.16 -4.23 3.59
N GLY A 28 11.70 -4.49 4.77
CA GLY A 28 13.15 -4.54 4.98
C GLY A 28 13.53 -4.71 6.44
N ALA A 29 14.81 -5.02 6.69
CA ALA A 29 15.37 -5.28 8.01
C ALA A 29 15.06 -4.15 9.03
N GLN A 30 15.09 -4.46 10.33
CA GLN A 30 14.87 -3.45 11.36
C GLN A 30 15.85 -2.28 11.24
N SER A 31 15.41 -1.07 11.64
CA SER A 31 16.24 0.15 11.64
C SER A 31 16.78 0.64 10.27
N THR A 32 16.25 0.15 9.13
CA THR A 32 16.61 0.64 7.78
C THR A 32 15.81 1.88 7.32
N SER A 33 15.48 2.78 8.23
CA SER A 33 14.80 4.06 7.93
C SER A 33 13.47 3.97 7.16
N LYS A 34 12.78 2.80 7.13
CA LYS A 34 11.49 2.62 6.46
C LYS A 34 10.44 3.64 6.92
N THR A 35 10.32 3.84 8.23
CA THR A 35 9.42 4.83 8.82
C THR A 35 9.79 6.25 8.37
N THR A 36 11.09 6.57 8.32
CA THR A 36 11.57 7.87 7.83
C THR A 36 11.21 8.09 6.37
N LEU A 37 11.39 7.08 5.52
CA LEU A 37 11.01 7.15 4.10
C LEU A 37 9.51 7.41 3.94
N VAL A 38 8.67 6.65 4.65
CA VAL A 38 7.21 6.82 4.60
C VAL A 38 6.79 8.21 5.08
N ASN A 39 7.40 8.74 6.15
CA ASN A 39 7.12 10.09 6.64
C ASN A 39 7.53 11.17 5.63
N ASN A 40 8.67 11.00 4.97
CA ASN A 40 9.13 11.92 3.94
C ASN A 40 8.21 11.90 2.71
N LEU A 41 7.75 10.72 2.28
CA LEU A 41 6.77 10.57 1.20
C LEU A 41 5.44 11.24 1.57
N ASN A 42 4.95 11.03 2.79
CA ASN A 42 3.74 11.70 3.28
C ASN A 42 3.87 13.22 3.26
N THR A 43 5.00 13.73 3.74
CA THR A 43 5.29 15.17 3.74
C THR A 43 5.35 15.72 2.33
N TYR A 44 5.98 15.00 1.40
CA TYR A 44 6.05 15.35 -0.01
C TYR A 44 4.65 15.45 -0.62
N PHE A 45 3.83 14.39 -0.52
CA PHE A 45 2.49 14.40 -1.11
C PHE A 45 1.58 15.47 -0.50
N THR A 46 1.59 15.66 0.82
CA THR A 46 0.75 16.69 1.47
C THR A 46 1.20 18.11 1.16
N THR A 47 2.51 18.39 1.18
CA THR A 47 3.06 19.75 0.92
C THR A 47 2.91 20.14 -0.54
N THR A 48 3.20 19.21 -1.46
CA THR A 48 3.12 19.45 -2.91
C THR A 48 1.68 19.71 -3.36
N ILE A 49 0.70 19.05 -2.75
CA ILE A 49 -0.73 19.28 -3.05
C ILE A 49 -1.20 20.61 -2.43
N ALA A 50 -0.88 20.88 -1.16
CA ALA A 50 -1.30 22.12 -0.50
C ALA A 50 -0.78 23.40 -1.19
N SER A 51 0.43 23.34 -1.77
CA SER A 51 1.06 24.47 -2.46
C SER A 51 0.50 24.76 -3.86
N SER A 52 -0.16 23.78 -4.49
CA SER A 52 -0.75 23.97 -5.81
C SER A 52 -2.11 24.68 -5.79
N ASN A 53 -2.77 24.71 -4.63
CA ASN A 53 -4.14 25.21 -4.51
C ASN A 53 -4.19 26.72 -4.24
N ASN A 54 -3.06 27.36 -3.96
CA ASN A 54 -3.01 28.70 -3.37
C ASN A 54 -2.20 29.74 -4.16
N ASN A 55 -1.54 29.42 -5.28
CA ASN A 55 -0.78 30.40 -6.06
C ASN A 55 -0.90 30.19 -7.59
N PRO A 56 -1.35 31.20 -8.35
CA PRO A 56 -1.23 31.20 -9.80
C PRO A 56 0.25 31.43 -10.18
N GLY A 57 0.95 30.37 -10.56
CA GLY A 57 2.36 30.43 -10.95
C GLY A 57 3.27 29.37 -10.34
N SER A 58 2.75 28.51 -9.46
CA SER A 58 3.48 27.33 -8.97
C SER A 58 3.85 26.41 -10.14
N PRO A 59 5.07 25.84 -10.18
CA PRO A 59 5.41 24.85 -11.20
C PRO A 59 4.41 23.68 -11.13
N PRO A 60 3.95 23.17 -12.29
CA PRO A 60 2.97 22.11 -12.34
C PRO A 60 3.48 20.90 -11.53
N THR A 61 2.72 20.52 -10.52
CA THR A 61 3.00 19.27 -9.83
C THR A 61 2.57 18.13 -10.77
N PRO A 62 3.39 17.09 -10.94
CA PRO A 62 3.13 16.05 -11.94
C PRO A 62 1.82 15.28 -11.68
N PHE A 63 1.28 15.34 -10.46
CA PHE A 63 0.06 14.63 -10.06
C PHE A 63 -1.24 15.34 -10.46
N LEU A 64 -1.27 16.69 -10.46
CA LEU A 64 -2.50 17.45 -10.78
C LEU A 64 -2.79 17.48 -12.28
N ASN A 65 -1.77 17.44 -13.14
CA ASN A 65 -1.96 17.42 -14.59
C ASN A 65 -2.49 16.07 -15.14
N HIS A 66 -2.52 15.02 -14.30
CA HIS A 66 -2.97 13.68 -14.70
C HIS A 66 -4.21 13.20 -13.93
N GLY A 67 -4.78 14.04 -13.06
CA GLY A 67 -5.97 13.66 -12.26
C GLY A 67 -5.71 12.50 -11.29
N VAL A 68 -4.45 12.30 -10.89
CA VAL A 68 -4.05 11.21 -9.99
C VAL A 68 -4.06 11.73 -8.56
N GLU A 69 -4.99 11.24 -7.75
CA GLU A 69 -4.99 11.52 -6.32
C GLU A 69 -3.72 10.99 -5.64
N PRO A 70 -3.22 11.66 -4.59
CA PRO A 70 -2.10 11.15 -3.82
C PRO A 70 -2.40 9.75 -3.27
N PRO A 71 -1.40 8.87 -3.15
CA PRO A 71 -1.61 7.57 -2.54
C PRO A 71 -1.99 7.71 -1.07
N THR A 72 -2.97 6.93 -0.62
CA THR A 72 -3.26 6.77 0.81
C THR A 72 -2.08 6.09 1.51
N ILE A 73 -1.55 6.74 2.54
CA ILE A 73 -0.44 6.19 3.30
C ILE A 73 -0.96 5.47 4.54
N ILE A 74 -0.84 4.15 4.52
CA ILE A 74 -1.16 3.28 5.67
C ILE A 74 0.13 3.06 6.46
N THR A 75 0.23 3.65 7.64
CA THR A 75 1.41 3.47 8.51
C THR A 75 1.12 2.59 9.72
N GLU A 76 2.11 1.78 10.07
CA GLU A 76 2.22 1.15 11.40
C GLU A 76 1.12 0.17 11.84
N VAL A 77 0.37 -0.44 10.90
CA VAL A 77 -0.68 -1.43 11.20
C VAL A 77 -0.20 -2.51 12.16
N ALA A 78 0.97 -3.10 11.89
CA ALA A 78 1.56 -4.12 12.76
C ALA A 78 1.88 -3.60 14.17
N ARG A 79 2.34 -2.36 14.29
CA ARG A 79 2.63 -1.74 15.60
C ARG A 79 1.34 -1.53 16.39
N THR A 80 0.27 -1.10 15.73
CA THR A 80 -1.05 -0.92 16.34
C THR A 80 -1.60 -2.25 16.85
N VAL A 81 -1.50 -3.32 16.06
CA VAL A 81 -1.91 -4.67 16.47
C VAL A 81 -1.10 -5.17 17.67
N LEU A 82 0.23 -5.01 17.65
CA LEU A 82 1.09 -5.39 18.77
C LEU A 82 0.66 -4.71 20.09
N LYS A 83 0.38 -3.39 20.03
CA LYS A 83 -0.06 -2.61 21.19
C LYS A 83 -1.46 -3.00 21.66
N ALA A 84 -2.42 -3.11 20.73
CA ALA A 84 -3.83 -3.38 21.05
C ALA A 84 -4.05 -4.77 21.65
N HIS A 85 -3.26 -5.77 21.22
CA HIS A 85 -3.36 -7.15 21.70
C HIS A 85 -2.26 -7.52 22.71
N HIS A 86 -1.49 -6.53 23.19
CA HIS A 86 -0.43 -6.69 24.18
C HIS A 86 0.59 -7.79 23.85
N PHE A 87 0.97 -7.90 22.57
CA PHE A 87 2.00 -8.85 22.16
C PHE A 87 3.38 -8.39 22.62
N THR A 88 4.12 -9.32 23.20
CA THR A 88 5.49 -9.11 23.68
C THR A 88 6.51 -9.73 22.72
N ALA A 89 7.80 -9.39 22.90
CA ALA A 89 8.88 -10.01 22.13
C ALA A 89 9.00 -11.53 22.34
N GLN A 90 8.50 -12.04 23.48
CA GLN A 90 8.46 -13.48 23.75
C GLN A 90 7.35 -14.18 22.96
N ASP A 91 6.21 -13.52 22.81
CA ASP A 91 5.09 -14.05 22.02
C ASP A 91 5.45 -14.20 20.55
N VAL A 92 6.23 -13.26 20.00
CA VAL A 92 6.72 -13.33 18.60
C VAL A 92 7.61 -14.56 18.36
N ARG A 93 8.28 -15.07 19.41
CA ARG A 93 9.11 -16.29 19.33
C ARG A 93 8.33 -17.58 19.55
N THR A 94 7.08 -17.49 19.99
CA THR A 94 6.24 -18.65 20.29
C THR A 94 5.38 -18.97 19.07
N PRO A 95 5.51 -20.16 18.43
CA PRO A 95 4.88 -20.43 17.13
C PRO A 95 3.37 -20.19 17.06
N ALA A 96 2.62 -20.61 18.09
CA ALA A 96 1.17 -20.41 18.12
C ALA A 96 0.78 -18.92 18.25
N ARG A 97 1.54 -18.17 19.07
CA ARG A 97 1.31 -16.74 19.29
C ARG A 97 1.76 -15.92 18.07
N SER A 98 2.86 -16.27 17.44
CA SER A 98 3.35 -15.61 16.23
C SER A 98 2.41 -15.82 15.04
N LEU A 99 1.81 -17.00 14.90
CA LEU A 99 0.75 -17.25 13.92
C LEU A 99 -0.48 -16.38 14.18
N ALA A 100 -0.96 -16.33 15.43
CA ALA A 100 -2.09 -15.47 15.79
C ALA A 100 -1.79 -13.99 15.51
N LEU A 101 -0.57 -13.53 15.82
CA LEU A 101 -0.12 -12.18 15.48
C LEU A 101 -0.14 -11.92 13.97
N GLN A 102 0.38 -12.85 13.16
CA GLN A 102 0.38 -12.72 11.70
C GLN A 102 -1.05 -12.60 11.14
N GLN A 103 -1.98 -13.42 11.64
CA GLN A 103 -3.39 -13.36 11.24
C GLN A 103 -4.03 -12.01 11.58
N LEU A 104 -3.80 -11.51 12.80
CA LEU A 104 -4.31 -10.20 13.22
C LEU A 104 -3.74 -9.05 12.39
N ILE A 105 -2.44 -9.09 12.07
CA ILE A 105 -1.80 -8.09 11.21
C ILE A 105 -2.41 -8.10 9.81
N LEU A 106 -2.58 -9.28 9.20
CA LEU A 106 -3.17 -9.41 7.87
C LEU A 106 -4.62 -8.91 7.83
N GLN A 107 -5.42 -9.24 8.85
CA GLN A 107 -6.81 -8.77 8.95
C GLN A 107 -6.88 -7.24 9.12
N ALA A 108 -6.03 -6.68 9.98
CA ALA A 108 -5.97 -5.24 10.20
C ALA A 108 -5.52 -4.51 8.92
N GLN A 109 -4.56 -5.08 8.18
CA GLN A 109 -4.09 -4.54 6.90
C GLN A 109 -5.21 -4.55 5.84
N ALA A 110 -5.91 -5.68 5.69
CA ALA A 110 -7.02 -5.80 4.74
C ALA A 110 -8.19 -4.86 5.07
N THR A 111 -8.34 -4.47 6.34
CA THR A 111 -9.33 -3.47 6.76
C THR A 111 -8.85 -2.06 6.43
N ALA A 112 -7.57 -1.76 6.67
CA ALA A 112 -6.97 -0.47 6.38
C ALA A 112 -6.97 -0.14 4.89
N GLU A 113 -6.79 -1.14 4.02
CA GLU A 113 -6.79 -0.97 2.55
C GLU A 113 -8.18 -0.74 1.93
N LYS A 114 -9.27 -0.93 2.70
CA LYS A 114 -10.64 -0.70 2.24
C LYS A 114 -11.15 0.72 2.53
N ASN A 115 -10.42 1.50 3.33
CA ASN A 115 -10.78 2.87 3.73
C ASN A 115 -9.97 3.88 2.92
#